data_AF-A0A8X8BRN6-F1
#
_entry.id   AF-A0A8X8BRN6-F1
#
_cell.length_a   1.000
_cell.length_b   1.000
_cell.length_c   1.000
_cell.angle_alpha   90.00
_cell.angle_beta   90.00
_cell.angle_gamma   90.00
#
_symmetry.space_group_name_H-M   'P 1'
#
loop_
_entity.id
_entity.type
_entity.pdbx_description
1 polymer ?
#
loop_
_entity_poly.entity_id
_entity_poly.type
_entity_poly.pdbx_seq_one_letter_code
_entity_poly.pdbx_strand_id
1 'polypeptide(L)'
;MPVPSASDLEQHSDLEFSIATKDDFEEIMSISKDIYGGLDYLPSRFQSWLKDQNRTIILARKEGKVIALESVCIIDEGETVLVEGLRVAPGERGKGVARVLLKFCSQYIKSKYPEVKVTRLTRDDKLGPRDFQKYRLITKQGILLMRFCAEDLKQRLQQILSGLIEMDAKLNSPPVLLDPNEVHRIFLNKTVINEVLANKTIVQDWQPFKPIHSNLEILLKKDIDWMVDSMKHTSVASLCTFPFHIPIGEDWYYLNIDIFGKDVSLVRSQFLAHLKRHIENLHGHVMCQVCMDPALWETMADFCKRLLEVELVKGYTEQCVVEADIV
;
A
#
# COMPACT_ATOMS: atom_id res chain seq x y z
N MET A 1 4.69 -19.49 -16.51
CA MET A 1 6.11 -19.24 -16.83
C MET A 1 6.50 -20.10 -18.03
N PRO A 2 7.35 -19.65 -18.97
CA PRO A 2 8.16 -20.61 -19.70
C PRO A 2 9.04 -21.34 -18.67
N VAL A 3 9.11 -22.66 -18.77
CA VAL A 3 9.99 -23.48 -17.93
C VAL A 3 11.42 -22.94 -18.09
N PRO A 4 12.13 -22.56 -17.01
CA PRO A 4 13.53 -22.14 -17.13
C PRO A 4 14.35 -23.31 -17.69
N SER A 5 15.20 -23.04 -18.67
CA SER A 5 16.24 -24.00 -19.05
C SER A 5 17.20 -24.17 -17.86
N ALA A 6 17.80 -25.35 -17.74
CA ALA A 6 18.82 -25.64 -16.71
C ALA A 6 19.93 -24.57 -16.63
N SER A 7 20.20 -23.88 -17.74
CA SER A 7 21.17 -22.80 -17.86
C SER A 7 20.90 -21.56 -16.99
N ASP A 8 19.63 -21.23 -16.68
CA ASP A 8 19.29 -20.07 -15.84
C ASP A 8 19.64 -20.31 -14.36
N LEU A 9 19.69 -21.58 -13.92
CA LEU A 9 20.08 -21.97 -12.57
C LEU A 9 21.60 -22.10 -12.42
N GLU A 10 22.29 -22.51 -13.49
CA GLU A 10 23.76 -22.56 -13.52
C GLU A 10 24.42 -21.18 -13.50
N GLN A 11 23.75 -20.13 -14.00
CA GLN A 11 24.27 -18.75 -14.02
C GLN A 11 24.23 -18.03 -12.66
N HIS A 12 23.55 -18.60 -11.65
CA HIS A 12 23.37 -17.99 -10.33
C HIS A 12 23.69 -18.95 -9.18
N SER A 13 24.55 -19.94 -9.41
CA SER A 13 25.01 -20.87 -8.36
C SER A 13 25.80 -20.20 -7.24
N ASP A 14 26.17 -18.92 -7.42
CA ASP A 14 26.90 -18.07 -6.47
C ASP A 14 25.99 -17.28 -5.52
N LEU A 15 24.66 -17.38 -5.68
CA LEU A 15 23.71 -16.70 -4.80
C LEU A 15 23.41 -17.54 -3.55
N GLU A 16 23.57 -16.90 -2.39
CA GLU A 16 23.18 -17.43 -1.10
C GLU A 16 21.87 -16.77 -0.65
N PHE A 17 21.02 -17.50 0.08
CA PHE A 17 19.76 -16.96 0.59
C PHE A 17 19.70 -17.04 2.11
N SER A 18 19.26 -15.96 2.76
CA SER A 18 19.12 -15.89 4.21
C SER A 18 17.85 -15.15 4.63
N ILE A 19 17.36 -15.43 5.83
CA ILE A 19 16.30 -14.63 6.46
C ILE A 19 16.95 -13.38 7.04
N ALA A 20 16.34 -12.22 6.82
CA ALA A 20 16.85 -10.97 7.36
C ALA A 20 16.74 -10.91 8.88
N THR A 21 17.73 -10.26 9.48
CA THR A 21 17.79 -9.93 10.90
C THR A 21 17.92 -8.42 11.07
N LYS A 22 17.87 -7.94 12.31
CA LYS A 22 18.10 -6.52 12.62
C LYS A 22 19.48 -6.03 12.16
N ASP A 23 20.47 -6.91 12.13
CA ASP A 23 21.86 -6.56 11.81
C ASP A 23 22.04 -6.30 10.30
N ASP A 24 21.07 -6.72 9.47
CA ASP A 24 21.08 -6.51 8.03
C ASP A 24 20.57 -5.14 7.59
N PHE A 25 20.10 -4.31 8.53
CA PHE A 25 19.43 -3.04 8.23
C PHE A 25 20.28 -2.14 7.31
N GLU A 26 21.53 -1.89 7.67
CA GLU A 26 22.42 -1.01 6.91
C GLU A 26 22.70 -1.54 5.49
N GLU A 27 22.95 -2.83 5.35
CA GLU A 27 23.17 -3.46 4.04
C GLU A 27 21.90 -3.37 3.16
N ILE A 28 20.72 -3.62 3.75
CA ILE A 28 19.45 -3.49 3.06
C ILE A 28 19.23 -2.04 2.61
N MET A 29 19.47 -1.06 3.48
CA MET A 29 19.33 0.36 3.12
C MET A 29 20.29 0.74 1.99
N SER A 30 21.50 0.16 1.95
CA SER A 30 22.46 0.42 0.88
C SER A 30 21.96 0.03 -0.53
N ILE A 31 21.21 -1.09 -0.64
CA ILE A 31 20.62 -1.53 -1.92
C ILE A 31 19.29 -0.82 -2.24
N SER A 32 18.81 -0.03 -1.29
CA SER A 32 17.55 0.73 -1.36
C SER A 32 17.73 2.16 -1.86
N LYS A 33 18.98 2.57 -2.09
CA LYS A 33 19.29 3.91 -2.59
C LYS A 33 18.58 4.19 -3.92
N ASP A 34 17.98 5.37 -4.01
CA ASP A 34 17.23 5.90 -5.16
C ASP A 34 15.97 5.09 -5.55
N ILE A 35 15.48 4.23 -4.65
CA ILE A 35 14.20 3.54 -4.83
C ILE A 35 13.03 4.54 -4.71
N TYR A 36 12.06 4.41 -5.61
CA TYR A 36 10.83 5.22 -5.67
C TYR A 36 11.03 6.75 -5.66
N GLY A 37 12.14 7.25 -6.22
CA GLY A 37 12.43 8.69 -6.20
C GLY A 37 12.63 9.25 -4.78
N GLY A 38 13.08 8.40 -3.86
CA GLY A 38 13.31 8.71 -2.45
C GLY A 38 12.07 8.61 -1.56
N LEU A 39 10.92 8.18 -2.08
CA LEU A 39 9.72 7.89 -1.29
C LEU A 39 9.77 6.51 -0.61
N ASP A 40 10.96 6.05 -0.26
CA ASP A 40 11.15 4.70 0.26
C ASP A 40 10.55 4.56 1.67
N TYR A 41 9.61 3.64 1.80
CA TYR A 41 8.90 3.33 3.04
C TYR A 41 9.62 2.30 3.91
N LEU A 42 10.52 1.48 3.36
CA LEU A 42 11.11 0.37 4.12
C LEU A 42 11.92 0.82 5.34
N PRO A 43 12.71 1.91 5.33
CA PRO A 43 13.39 2.37 6.53
C PRO A 43 12.42 2.50 7.72
N SER A 44 11.24 3.04 7.48
CA SER A 44 10.18 3.28 8.47
C SER A 44 9.38 2.03 8.82
N ARG A 45 9.42 0.97 7.99
CA ARG A 45 8.65 -0.28 8.18
C ARG A 45 9.49 -1.48 8.64
N PHE A 46 10.79 -1.48 8.41
CA PHE A 46 11.64 -2.67 8.57
C PHE A 46 11.55 -3.28 9.98
N GLN A 47 11.60 -2.44 11.01
CA GLN A 47 11.55 -2.90 12.40
C GLN A 47 10.21 -3.54 12.77
N SER A 48 9.09 -3.04 12.23
CA SER A 48 7.78 -3.67 12.48
C SER A 48 7.64 -4.96 11.67
N TRP A 49 8.18 -5.00 10.45
CA TRP A 49 8.22 -6.19 9.62
C TRP A 49 8.99 -7.35 10.25
N LEU A 50 10.11 -7.09 10.93
CA LEU A 50 10.85 -8.13 11.66
C LEU A 50 10.08 -8.73 12.84
N LYS A 51 9.07 -8.03 13.37
CA LYS A 51 8.23 -8.47 14.50
C LYS A 51 6.94 -9.15 14.04
N ASP A 52 6.59 -9.04 12.76
CA ASP A 52 5.36 -9.57 12.19
C ASP A 52 5.50 -11.09 12.00
N GLN A 53 4.73 -11.86 12.77
CA GLN A 53 4.79 -13.33 12.77
C GLN A 53 4.33 -13.95 11.45
N ASN A 54 3.53 -13.22 10.67
CA ASN A 54 3.07 -13.68 9.36
C ASN A 54 4.08 -13.35 8.27
N ARG A 55 5.11 -12.56 8.58
CA ARG A 55 6.06 -12.03 7.62
C ARG A 55 7.41 -12.72 7.71
N THR A 56 8.04 -12.87 6.57
CA THR A 56 9.46 -13.23 6.47
C THR A 56 10.10 -12.28 5.45
N ILE A 57 11.29 -11.79 5.77
CA ILE A 57 12.09 -10.99 4.85
C ILE A 57 13.24 -11.88 4.37
N ILE A 58 13.34 -12.08 3.07
CA ILE A 58 14.31 -12.99 2.45
C ILE A 58 15.32 -12.14 1.68
N LEU A 59 16.60 -12.43 1.91
CA LEU A 59 17.73 -11.76 1.29
C LEU A 59 18.39 -12.69 0.29
N ALA A 60 18.82 -12.14 -0.85
CA ALA A 60 19.83 -12.78 -1.70
C ALA A 60 21.18 -12.11 -1.42
N ARG A 61 22.21 -12.94 -1.25
CA ARG A 61 23.58 -12.53 -1.02
C ARG A 61 24.49 -13.02 -2.13
N LYS A 62 25.53 -12.24 -2.40
CA LYS A 62 26.63 -12.60 -3.28
C LYS A 62 27.93 -12.18 -2.61
N GLU A 63 28.85 -13.13 -2.46
CA GLU A 63 30.12 -12.92 -1.74
C GLU A 63 29.89 -12.33 -0.33
N GLY A 64 28.89 -12.87 0.38
CA GLY A 64 28.50 -12.44 1.74
C GLY A 64 27.68 -11.14 1.83
N LYS A 65 27.58 -10.34 0.76
CA LYS A 65 26.87 -9.04 0.77
C LYS A 65 25.43 -9.17 0.33
N VAL A 66 24.51 -8.44 0.97
CA VAL A 66 23.12 -8.34 0.51
C VAL A 66 23.07 -7.64 -0.85
N ILE A 67 22.45 -8.30 -1.84
CA ILE A 67 22.26 -7.75 -3.19
C ILE A 67 20.79 -7.68 -3.61
N ALA A 68 19.90 -8.36 -2.91
CA ALA A 68 18.46 -8.27 -3.15
C ALA A 68 17.66 -8.62 -1.89
N LEU A 69 16.43 -8.14 -1.85
CA LEU A 69 15.45 -8.37 -0.78
C LEU A 69 14.07 -8.59 -1.37
N GLU A 70 13.30 -9.49 -0.76
CA GLU A 70 11.85 -9.62 -0.95
C GLU A 70 11.20 -9.87 0.41
N SER A 71 10.06 -9.23 0.70
CA SER A 71 9.25 -9.57 1.85
C SER A 71 8.05 -10.40 1.42
N VAL A 72 7.78 -11.46 2.19
CA VAL A 72 6.63 -12.35 2.00
C VAL A 72 5.79 -12.33 3.28
N CYS A 73 4.47 -12.19 3.15
CA CYS A 73 3.54 -12.16 4.28
C CYS A 73 2.36 -13.11 4.03
N ILE A 74 2.12 -14.02 4.96
CA ILE A 74 1.03 -15.00 4.88
C ILE A 74 -0.28 -14.35 5.35
N ILE A 75 -1.27 -14.37 4.47
CA ILE A 75 -2.59 -13.77 4.68
C ILE A 75 -3.68 -14.74 4.22
N ASP A 76 -4.94 -14.33 4.34
CA ASP A 76 -6.10 -15.10 3.89
C ASP A 76 -6.14 -16.52 4.50
N GLU A 77 -5.95 -16.62 5.82
CA GLU A 77 -5.94 -17.89 6.57
C GLU A 77 -4.88 -18.91 6.07
N GLY A 78 -3.78 -18.42 5.51
CA GLY A 78 -2.71 -19.27 5.00
C GLY A 78 -2.84 -19.65 3.53
N GLU A 79 -3.87 -19.18 2.83
CA GLU A 79 -4.06 -19.50 1.42
C GLU A 79 -3.31 -18.57 0.47
N THR A 80 -2.86 -17.40 0.93
CA THR A 80 -2.22 -16.39 0.08
C THR A 80 -0.92 -15.91 0.69
N VAL A 81 0.11 -15.78 -0.15
CA VAL A 81 1.31 -15.00 0.19
C VAL A 81 1.24 -13.64 -0.50
N LEU A 82 1.24 -12.57 0.30
CA LEU A 82 1.47 -11.21 -0.16
C LEU A 82 2.97 -10.98 -0.30
N VAL A 83 3.42 -10.49 -1.45
CA VAL A 83 4.83 -10.12 -1.67
C VAL A 83 4.98 -8.61 -1.84
N GLU A 84 6.00 -8.05 -1.21
CA GLU A 84 6.27 -6.61 -1.24
C GLU A 84 7.72 -6.26 -0.88
N GLY A 85 8.15 -5.08 -1.34
CA GLY A 85 9.47 -4.56 -0.99
C GLY A 85 10.62 -5.12 -1.83
N LEU A 86 10.33 -5.80 -2.95
CA LEU A 86 11.33 -6.27 -3.91
C LEU A 86 12.40 -5.21 -4.22
N ARG A 87 13.66 -5.53 -3.93
CA ARG A 87 14.81 -4.68 -4.22
C ARG A 87 15.91 -5.52 -4.84
N VAL A 88 16.64 -4.89 -5.77
CA VAL A 88 17.89 -5.41 -6.30
C VAL A 88 18.89 -4.26 -6.33
N ALA A 89 20.10 -4.52 -5.82
CA ALA A 89 21.22 -3.60 -5.84
C ALA A 89 21.42 -3.03 -7.25
N PRO A 90 21.69 -1.72 -7.40
CA PRO A 90 21.77 -1.08 -8.72
C PRO A 90 22.67 -1.82 -9.73
N GLY A 91 23.84 -2.29 -9.27
CA GLY A 91 24.79 -3.04 -10.11
C GLY A 91 24.34 -4.45 -10.49
N GLU A 92 23.31 -5.00 -9.85
CA GLU A 92 22.77 -6.35 -10.09
C GLU A 92 21.44 -6.36 -10.87
N ARG A 93 20.91 -5.18 -11.18
CA ARG A 93 19.67 -5.03 -11.97
C ARG A 93 19.88 -5.50 -13.41
N GLY A 94 18.84 -6.06 -14.01
CA GLY A 94 18.88 -6.59 -15.39
C GLY A 94 19.61 -7.94 -15.53
N LYS A 95 20.23 -8.46 -14.47
CA LYS A 95 20.95 -9.74 -14.47
C LYS A 95 20.11 -10.94 -14.04
N GLY A 96 18.80 -10.79 -13.83
CA GLY A 96 17.92 -11.90 -13.44
C GLY A 96 17.84 -12.20 -11.93
N VAL A 97 18.55 -11.47 -11.06
CA VAL A 97 18.56 -11.71 -9.60
C VAL A 97 17.15 -11.73 -8.99
N ALA A 98 16.29 -10.75 -9.30
CA ALA A 98 14.92 -10.72 -8.81
C ALA A 98 14.13 -12.00 -9.16
N ARG A 99 14.34 -12.55 -10.36
CA ARG A 99 13.66 -13.77 -10.82
C ARG A 99 14.10 -14.98 -9.99
N VAL A 100 15.40 -15.10 -9.69
CA VAL A 100 15.92 -16.19 -8.87
C VAL A 100 15.44 -16.06 -7.41
N LEU A 101 15.52 -14.85 -6.84
CA LEU A 101 15.02 -14.58 -5.49
C LEU A 101 13.54 -14.90 -5.34
N LEU A 102 12.69 -14.43 -6.27
CA LEU A 102 11.26 -14.72 -6.24
C LEU A 102 10.98 -16.22 -6.32
N LYS A 103 11.73 -16.97 -7.14
CA LYS A 103 11.61 -18.43 -7.22
C LYS A 103 11.98 -19.10 -5.89
N PHE A 104 13.08 -18.68 -5.27
CA PHE A 104 13.47 -19.17 -3.95
C PHE A 104 12.38 -18.86 -2.91
N CYS A 105 11.82 -17.64 -2.92
CA CYS A 105 10.72 -17.26 -2.03
C CYS A 105 9.51 -18.18 -2.22
N SER A 106 9.11 -18.46 -3.47
CA SER A 106 8.00 -19.39 -3.75
C SER A 106 8.26 -20.79 -3.19
N GLN A 107 9.47 -21.33 -3.40
CA GLN A 107 9.85 -22.66 -2.89
C GLN A 107 9.90 -22.70 -1.36
N TYR A 108 10.49 -21.68 -0.73
CA TYR A 108 10.54 -21.53 0.72
C TYR A 108 9.14 -21.49 1.32
N ILE A 109 8.25 -20.67 0.74
CA ILE A 109 6.86 -20.55 1.19
C ILE A 109 6.10 -21.85 0.99
N LYS A 110 6.20 -22.51 -0.17
CA LYS A 110 5.54 -23.79 -0.39
C LYS A 110 6.01 -24.88 0.55
N SER A 111 7.30 -24.90 0.91
CA SER A 111 7.84 -25.85 1.87
C SER A 111 7.31 -25.62 3.28
N LYS A 112 7.13 -24.35 3.69
CA LYS A 112 6.72 -23.99 5.06
C LYS A 112 5.20 -23.91 5.23
N TYR A 113 4.49 -23.54 4.17
CA TYR A 113 3.04 -23.35 4.11
C TYR A 113 2.48 -24.01 2.85
N PRO A 114 2.34 -25.36 2.85
CA PRO A 114 1.87 -26.11 1.66
C PRO A 114 0.49 -25.68 1.14
N GLU A 115 -0.36 -25.16 2.04
CA GLU A 115 -1.72 -24.70 1.75
C GLU A 115 -1.78 -23.37 0.99
N VAL A 116 -0.68 -22.62 0.89
CA VAL A 116 -0.65 -21.36 0.12
C VAL A 116 -0.94 -21.67 -1.35
N LYS A 117 -1.97 -21.06 -1.92
CA LYS A 117 -2.46 -21.30 -3.29
C LYS A 117 -1.98 -20.25 -4.27
N VAL A 118 -1.92 -19.00 -3.83
CA VAL A 118 -1.62 -17.85 -4.70
C VAL A 118 -0.60 -16.91 -4.08
N THR A 119 0.15 -16.25 -4.96
CA THR A 119 0.95 -15.07 -4.64
C THR A 119 0.21 -13.83 -5.10
N ARG A 120 0.06 -12.84 -4.21
CA ARG A 120 -0.59 -11.56 -4.48
C ARG A 120 0.41 -10.42 -4.34
N LEU A 121 0.31 -9.42 -5.22
CA LEU A 121 1.07 -8.18 -5.13
C LEU A 121 0.31 -7.01 -5.73
N THR A 122 0.83 -5.81 -5.47
CA THR A 122 0.32 -4.57 -6.02
C THR A 122 1.38 -3.90 -6.88
N ARG A 123 0.96 -3.31 -7.99
CA ARG A 123 1.83 -2.69 -9.01
C ARG A 123 1.23 -1.38 -9.50
N ASP A 124 2.07 -0.44 -9.90
CA ASP A 124 1.63 0.81 -10.57
C ASP A 124 2.21 1.01 -11.96
N ASP A 125 3.00 0.05 -12.44
CA ASP A 125 3.48 0.02 -13.81
C ASP A 125 2.40 -0.48 -14.78
N LYS A 126 2.54 -0.09 -16.05
CA LYS A 126 1.58 -0.46 -17.08
C LYS A 126 1.66 -1.95 -17.40
N LEU A 127 0.66 -2.71 -16.93
CA LEU A 127 0.52 -4.13 -17.22
C LEU A 127 0.34 -4.39 -18.73
N GLY A 128 1.19 -5.26 -19.29
CA GLY A 128 1.14 -5.67 -20.69
C GLY A 128 0.60 -7.08 -20.91
N PRO A 129 0.46 -7.53 -22.17
CA PRO A 129 -0.06 -8.86 -22.50
C PRO A 129 0.67 -10.02 -21.80
N ARG A 130 1.99 -9.90 -21.61
CA ARG A 130 2.80 -10.90 -20.89
C ARG A 130 2.47 -10.96 -19.40
N ASP A 131 2.12 -9.84 -18.77
CA ASP A 131 1.72 -9.82 -17.38
C ASP A 131 0.40 -10.57 -17.20
N PHE A 132 -0.57 -10.38 -18.10
CA PHE A 132 -1.86 -11.08 -18.05
C PHE A 132 -1.79 -12.58 -18.36
N GLN A 133 -0.69 -13.06 -18.96
CA GLN A 133 -0.42 -14.50 -19.07
C GLN A 133 0.00 -15.12 -17.73
N LYS A 134 0.57 -14.30 -16.83
CA LYS A 134 1.06 -14.74 -15.52
C LYS A 134 0.06 -14.44 -14.41
N TYR A 135 -0.55 -13.27 -14.47
CA TYR A 135 -1.32 -12.68 -13.38
C TYR A 135 -2.78 -12.53 -13.76
N ARG A 136 -3.65 -12.86 -12.81
CA ARG A 136 -5.05 -12.44 -12.79
C ARG A 136 -5.14 -11.06 -12.15
N LEU A 137 -5.84 -10.15 -12.79
CA LEU A 137 -6.16 -8.84 -12.22
C LEU A 137 -7.33 -8.98 -11.25
N ILE A 138 -7.17 -8.51 -10.01
CA ILE A 138 -8.19 -8.55 -8.97
C ILE A 138 -8.97 -7.24 -8.95
N THR A 139 -8.28 -6.11 -8.84
CA THR A 139 -8.92 -4.80 -8.84
C THR A 139 -7.93 -3.71 -9.23
N LYS A 140 -8.46 -2.52 -9.51
CA LYS A 140 -7.68 -1.32 -9.80
C LYS A 140 -8.20 -0.14 -8.99
N GLN A 141 -7.29 0.72 -8.56
CA GLN A 141 -7.60 2.00 -7.91
C GLN A 141 -6.84 3.12 -8.63
N GLY A 142 -7.46 4.28 -8.79
CA GLY A 142 -6.77 5.49 -9.24
C GLY A 142 -5.87 6.01 -8.13
N ILE A 143 -4.64 6.40 -8.46
CA ILE A 143 -3.67 6.99 -7.53
C ILE A 143 -3.62 8.50 -7.77
N LEU A 144 -3.97 9.28 -6.76
CA LEU A 144 -3.72 10.70 -6.69
C LEU A 144 -2.53 10.94 -5.75
N LEU A 145 -1.42 11.47 -6.29
CA LEU A 145 -0.24 11.80 -5.51
C LEU A 145 -0.05 13.31 -5.48
N MET A 146 0.05 13.85 -4.27
CA MET A 146 0.16 15.28 -4.03
C MET A 146 1.23 15.60 -3.01
N ARG A 147 1.73 16.83 -3.06
CA ARG A 147 2.65 17.36 -2.07
C ARG A 147 2.21 18.73 -1.56
N PHE A 148 2.45 18.99 -0.29
CA PHE A 148 2.12 20.24 0.37
C PHE A 148 2.95 20.45 1.64
N CYS A 149 3.00 21.69 2.11
CA CYS A 149 3.44 22.05 3.46
C CYS A 149 2.27 21.85 4.42
N ALA A 150 2.48 21.17 5.54
CA ALA A 150 1.42 20.85 6.51
C ALA A 150 0.81 22.13 7.10
N GLU A 151 1.63 23.12 7.43
CA GLU A 151 1.22 24.40 7.98
C GLU A 151 0.32 25.19 7.04
N ASP A 152 0.69 25.28 5.76
CA ASP A 152 -0.08 26.00 4.75
C ASP A 152 -1.43 25.32 4.52
N LEU A 153 -1.43 23.98 4.41
CA LEU A 153 -2.66 23.21 4.23
C LEU A 153 -3.58 23.32 5.45
N LYS A 154 -3.04 23.36 6.68
CA LYS A 154 -3.84 23.59 7.89
C LYS A 154 -4.63 24.89 7.83
N GLN A 155 -3.96 25.99 7.47
CA GLN A 155 -4.62 27.29 7.34
C GLN A 155 -5.69 27.24 6.25
N ARG A 156 -5.38 26.60 5.12
CA ARG A 156 -6.32 26.45 4.01
C ARG A 156 -7.56 25.63 4.40
N LEU A 157 -7.38 24.51 5.11
CA LEU A 157 -8.48 23.69 5.61
C LEU A 157 -9.37 24.45 6.59
N GLN A 158 -8.79 25.28 7.48
CA GLN A 158 -9.57 26.11 8.39
C GLN A 158 -10.48 27.09 7.63
N GLN A 159 -9.95 27.78 6.62
CA GLN A 159 -10.73 28.71 5.77
C GLN A 159 -11.86 27.99 5.02
N ILE A 160 -11.54 26.84 4.41
CA ILE A 160 -12.49 26.04 3.66
C ILE A 160 -13.60 25.52 4.56
N LEU A 161 -13.27 24.96 5.72
CA LEU A 161 -14.27 24.41 6.63
C LEU A 161 -15.15 25.51 7.22
N SER A 162 -14.61 26.71 7.47
CA SER A 162 -15.43 27.86 7.87
C SER A 162 -16.40 28.31 6.76
N GLY A 163 -16.02 28.22 5.48
CA GLY A 163 -16.87 28.61 4.35
C GLY A 163 -17.80 27.52 3.80
N LEU A 164 -17.44 26.24 3.91
CA LEU A 164 -18.24 25.10 3.42
C LEU A 164 -19.45 24.79 4.29
N ILE A 165 -19.46 25.22 5.56
CA ILE A 165 -20.61 25.14 6.46
C ILE A 165 -21.87 25.78 5.82
N GLU A 166 -21.72 26.65 4.81
CA GLU A 166 -22.81 27.33 4.13
C GLU A 166 -23.29 26.66 2.82
N MET A 167 -22.54 25.73 2.21
CA MET A 167 -22.77 25.34 0.79
C MET A 167 -23.16 23.87 0.49
N ASP A 168 -22.84 22.87 1.33
CA ASP A 168 -23.21 21.46 1.03
C ASP A 168 -23.62 20.66 2.28
N ALA A 169 -24.91 20.34 2.38
CA ALA A 169 -25.49 19.57 3.48
C ALA A 169 -24.93 18.13 3.61
N LYS A 170 -24.40 17.52 2.53
CA LYS A 170 -23.79 16.18 2.58
C LYS A 170 -22.36 16.20 3.13
N LEU A 171 -21.65 17.31 2.97
CA LEU A 171 -20.35 17.51 3.62
C LEU A 171 -20.50 17.79 5.12
N ASN A 172 -21.71 18.17 5.56
CA ASN A 172 -21.99 18.57 6.95
C ASN A 172 -22.09 17.38 7.93
N SER A 173 -22.17 16.13 7.45
CA SER A 173 -22.07 14.96 8.32
C SER A 173 -20.62 14.48 8.35
N PRO A 174 -19.87 14.73 9.43
CA PRO A 174 -18.48 14.29 9.49
C PRO A 174 -18.42 12.76 9.46
N PRO A 175 -17.39 12.17 8.81
CA PRO A 175 -17.14 10.75 8.88
C PRO A 175 -17.07 10.24 10.33
N VAL A 176 -17.54 9.02 10.54
CA VAL A 176 -17.46 8.33 11.82
C VAL A 176 -16.14 7.60 11.89
N LEU A 177 -15.28 7.97 12.84
CA LEU A 177 -14.08 7.23 13.19
C LEU A 177 -14.48 5.95 13.95
N LEU A 178 -13.99 4.81 13.50
CA LEU A 178 -14.34 3.50 14.06
C LEU A 178 -13.38 3.09 15.18
N ASP A 179 -13.94 2.46 16.21
CA ASP A 179 -13.15 1.64 17.13
C ASP A 179 -12.88 0.21 16.57
N PRO A 180 -11.96 -0.57 17.16
CA PRO A 180 -11.65 -1.92 16.67
C PRO A 180 -12.83 -2.89 16.57
N ASN A 181 -13.80 -2.83 17.50
CA ASN A 181 -14.98 -3.69 17.46
C ASN A 181 -15.92 -3.29 16.31
N GLU A 182 -16.02 -1.99 16.07
CA GLU A 182 -16.80 -1.43 14.97
C GLU A 182 -16.22 -1.78 13.61
N VAL A 183 -14.88 -1.78 13.47
CA VAL A 183 -14.19 -2.23 12.25
C VAL A 183 -14.65 -3.63 11.84
N HIS A 184 -14.64 -4.59 12.77
CA HIS A 184 -15.12 -5.95 12.48
C HIS A 184 -16.58 -5.97 12.03
N ARG A 185 -17.46 -5.27 12.75
CA ARG A 185 -18.89 -5.22 12.42
C ARG A 185 -19.14 -4.68 11.02
N ILE A 186 -18.43 -3.63 10.62
CA ILE A 186 -18.63 -2.94 9.35
C ILE A 186 -17.95 -3.69 8.19
N PHE A 187 -16.66 -4.01 8.31
CA PHE A 187 -15.89 -4.57 7.20
C PHE A 187 -16.14 -6.07 6.96
N LEU A 188 -16.84 -6.76 7.87
CA LEU A 188 -17.37 -8.12 7.65
C LEU A 188 -18.85 -8.11 7.21
N ASN A 189 -19.47 -6.94 7.10
CA ASN A 189 -20.85 -6.82 6.65
C ASN A 189 -20.96 -7.14 5.14
N LYS A 190 -21.90 -8.01 4.77
CA LYS A 190 -22.09 -8.45 3.37
C LYS A 190 -22.42 -7.30 2.42
N THR A 191 -23.19 -6.31 2.86
CA THR A 191 -23.54 -5.14 2.04
C THR A 191 -22.28 -4.32 1.76
N VAL A 192 -21.51 -3.99 2.79
CA VAL A 192 -20.24 -3.25 2.64
C VAL A 192 -19.27 -3.99 1.71
N ILE A 193 -19.10 -5.30 1.92
CA ILE A 193 -18.22 -6.13 1.09
C ILE A 193 -18.63 -6.11 -0.38
N ASN A 194 -19.92 -6.18 -0.68
CA ASN A 194 -20.41 -6.30 -2.06
C ASN A 194 -20.58 -4.93 -2.76
N GLU A 195 -20.91 -3.88 -2.02
CA GLU A 195 -21.32 -2.59 -2.60
C GLU A 195 -20.26 -1.50 -2.46
N VAL A 196 -19.40 -1.57 -1.44
CA VAL A 196 -18.39 -0.54 -1.15
C VAL A 196 -16.99 -0.99 -1.56
N LEU A 197 -16.59 -2.23 -1.25
CA LEU A 197 -15.25 -2.74 -1.53
C LEU A 197 -15.10 -3.22 -2.98
N ALA A 198 -14.15 -2.62 -3.71
CA ALA A 198 -13.85 -3.01 -5.08
C ALA A 198 -13.35 -4.46 -5.13
N ASN A 199 -14.09 -5.30 -5.87
CA ASN A 199 -13.89 -6.74 -5.93
C ASN A 199 -13.68 -7.38 -4.54
N LYS A 200 -14.47 -6.95 -3.55
CA LYS A 200 -14.45 -7.51 -2.18
C LYS A 200 -13.05 -7.54 -1.58
N THR A 201 -12.24 -6.51 -1.85
CA THR A 201 -10.84 -6.41 -1.42
C THR A 201 -10.63 -5.15 -0.59
N ILE A 202 -9.99 -5.29 0.57
CA ILE A 202 -9.50 -4.16 1.36
C ILE A 202 -8.05 -3.94 0.96
N VAL A 203 -7.76 -2.85 0.26
CA VAL A 203 -6.39 -2.42 -0.02
C VAL A 203 -6.01 -1.35 0.99
N GLN A 204 -4.94 -1.58 1.75
CA GLN A 204 -4.43 -0.62 2.72
C GLN A 204 -2.93 -0.45 2.50
N ASP A 205 -2.49 0.77 2.16
CA ASP A 205 -1.06 1.11 1.94
C ASP A 205 -0.37 0.07 1.03
N TRP A 206 -0.94 -0.14 -0.16
CA TRP A 206 -0.51 -1.14 -1.17
C TRP A 206 -0.71 -2.60 -0.82
N GLN A 207 -1.26 -2.93 0.35
CA GLN A 207 -1.43 -4.31 0.80
C GLN A 207 -2.90 -4.76 0.64
N PRO A 208 -3.20 -5.72 -0.25
CA PRO A 208 -4.55 -6.23 -0.53
C PRO A 208 -4.95 -7.44 0.33
N PHE A 209 -6.06 -7.30 1.06
CA PHE A 209 -6.60 -8.32 1.97
C PHE A 209 -8.04 -8.71 1.61
N LYS A 210 -8.40 -9.98 1.79
CA LYS A 210 -9.81 -10.38 1.85
C LYS A 210 -10.48 -9.83 3.13
N PRO A 211 -11.77 -9.45 3.09
CA PRO A 211 -12.53 -8.99 4.25
C PRO A 211 -12.95 -10.20 5.11
N ILE A 212 -11.99 -10.76 5.83
CA ILE A 212 -12.16 -11.89 6.76
C ILE A 212 -11.52 -11.56 8.12
N HIS A 213 -11.92 -12.28 9.16
CA HIS A 213 -11.55 -11.96 10.54
C HIS A 213 -10.02 -11.93 10.74
N SER A 214 -9.31 -12.97 10.32
CA SER A 214 -7.85 -13.10 10.45
C SER A 214 -7.06 -11.98 9.77
N ASN A 215 -7.54 -11.47 8.63
CA ASN A 215 -6.90 -10.33 7.97
C ASN A 215 -7.20 -9.01 8.66
N LEU A 216 -8.41 -8.83 9.21
CA LEU A 216 -8.72 -7.64 10.00
C LEU A 216 -7.85 -7.59 11.26
N GLU A 217 -7.54 -8.73 11.89
CA GLU A 217 -6.59 -8.79 13.01
C GLU A 217 -5.17 -8.34 12.61
N ILE A 218 -4.74 -8.63 11.37
CA ILE A 218 -3.45 -8.12 10.84
C ILE A 218 -3.52 -6.60 10.68
N LEU A 219 -4.60 -6.09 10.09
CA LEU A 219 -4.77 -4.67 9.85
C LEU A 219 -4.93 -3.86 11.15
N LEU A 220 -5.65 -4.39 12.15
CA LEU A 220 -5.86 -3.75 13.45
C LEU A 220 -4.60 -3.67 14.32
N LYS A 221 -3.56 -4.44 14.01
CA LYS A 221 -2.23 -4.30 14.64
C LYS A 221 -1.44 -3.11 14.08
N LYS A 222 -1.85 -2.56 12.94
CA LYS A 222 -1.23 -1.38 12.35
C LYS A 222 -1.83 -0.13 12.97
N ASP A 223 -1.01 0.91 13.01
CA ASP A 223 -1.45 2.25 13.38
C ASP A 223 -2.12 2.91 12.17
N ILE A 224 -3.43 2.69 12.04
CA ILE A 224 -4.27 3.20 10.96
C ILE A 224 -5.62 3.67 11.50
N ASP A 225 -6.12 4.78 10.98
CA ASP A 225 -7.48 5.24 11.25
C ASP A 225 -8.46 4.65 10.24
N TRP A 226 -9.66 4.31 10.72
CA TRP A 226 -10.75 3.76 9.93
C TRP A 226 -11.95 4.68 10.01
N MET A 227 -12.49 5.10 8.87
CA MET A 227 -13.65 5.98 8.82
C MET A 227 -14.73 5.47 7.88
N VAL A 228 -15.99 5.77 8.20
CA VAL A 228 -17.16 5.53 7.33
C VAL A 228 -18.07 6.74 7.29
N ASP A 229 -18.87 6.87 6.23
CA ASP A 229 -19.88 7.93 6.13
C ASP A 229 -21.04 7.70 7.11
N SER A 230 -21.43 6.43 7.31
CA SER A 230 -22.53 6.07 8.20
C SER A 230 -22.35 4.66 8.76
N MET A 231 -22.59 4.49 10.07
CA MET A 231 -22.59 3.20 10.75
C MET A 231 -23.77 2.30 10.38
N LYS A 232 -24.88 2.90 9.90
CA LYS A 232 -26.11 2.17 9.55
C LYS A 232 -26.15 1.79 8.08
N HIS A 233 -25.72 2.71 7.21
CA HIS A 233 -25.77 2.57 5.76
C HIS A 233 -24.47 3.08 5.15
N THR A 234 -23.40 2.31 5.33
CA THR A 234 -22.07 2.66 4.81
C THR A 234 -22.08 2.62 3.28
N SER A 235 -21.85 3.78 2.66
CA SER A 235 -21.69 3.92 1.20
C SER A 235 -20.25 4.26 0.81
N VAL A 236 -19.49 4.86 1.75
CA VAL A 236 -18.08 5.18 1.59
C VAL A 236 -17.34 4.84 2.87
N ALA A 237 -16.21 4.15 2.73
CA ALA A 237 -15.31 3.81 3.83
C ALA A 237 -13.89 4.24 3.46
N SER A 238 -13.03 4.52 4.44
CA SER A 238 -11.65 4.89 4.18
C SER A 238 -10.71 4.47 5.30
N LEU A 239 -9.46 4.22 4.93
CA LEU A 239 -8.36 3.84 5.82
C LEU A 239 -7.23 4.83 5.61
N CYS A 240 -6.59 5.27 6.69
CA CYS A 240 -5.47 6.21 6.60
C CYS A 240 -4.32 5.78 7.50
N THR A 241 -3.10 5.80 6.97
CA THR A 241 -1.89 5.60 7.78
C THR A 241 -1.62 6.81 8.65
N PHE A 242 -0.97 6.62 9.80
CA PHE A 242 -0.29 7.75 10.44
C PHE A 242 0.93 8.19 9.60
N PRO A 243 1.21 9.51 9.52
CA PRO A 243 2.36 10.01 8.77
C PRO A 243 3.67 9.38 9.24
N PHE A 244 4.52 8.97 8.30
CA PHE A 244 5.84 8.41 8.59
C PHE A 244 6.93 9.10 7.78
N HIS A 245 8.15 9.14 8.32
CA HIS A 245 9.27 9.80 7.64
C HIS A 245 9.67 9.06 6.36
N ILE A 246 10.08 9.83 5.35
CA ILE A 246 10.64 9.35 4.09
C ILE A 246 12.00 10.02 3.80
N PRO A 247 12.93 9.33 3.12
CA PRO A 247 14.33 9.77 3.03
C PRO A 247 14.61 10.91 2.02
N ILE A 248 13.59 11.59 1.47
CA ILE A 248 13.80 12.75 0.58
C ILE A 248 14.25 14.02 1.31
N GLY A 249 14.08 14.09 2.63
CA GLY A 249 14.54 15.20 3.46
C GLY A 249 14.15 15.00 4.93
N GLU A 250 14.72 15.81 5.83
CA GLU A 250 14.56 15.63 7.29
C GLU A 250 13.10 15.79 7.74
N ASP A 251 12.39 16.80 7.21
CA ASP A 251 11.00 17.12 7.57
C ASP A 251 9.99 16.66 6.52
N TRP A 252 10.25 15.51 5.88
CA TRP A 252 9.34 14.93 4.90
C TRP A 252 8.62 13.69 5.43
N TYR A 253 7.30 13.72 5.28
CA TYR A 253 6.39 12.67 5.69
C TYR A 253 5.66 12.09 4.51
N TYR A 254 5.25 10.83 4.63
CA TYR A 254 4.36 10.16 3.72
C TYR A 254 3.05 9.82 4.41
N LEU A 255 1.94 10.07 3.72
CA LEU A 255 0.58 9.82 4.20
C LEU A 255 -0.19 9.06 3.13
N ASN A 256 -0.68 7.85 3.42
CA ASN A 256 -1.51 7.08 2.50
C ASN A 256 -2.97 7.03 2.98
N ILE A 257 -3.90 7.35 2.07
CA ILE A 257 -5.34 7.29 2.29
C ILE A 257 -5.96 6.37 1.24
N ASP A 258 -6.59 5.28 1.67
CA ASP A 258 -7.32 4.37 0.79
C ASP A 258 -8.82 4.61 0.99
N ILE A 259 -9.53 5.01 -0.07
CA ILE A 259 -10.97 5.33 -0.02
C ILE A 259 -11.76 4.37 -0.91
N PHE A 260 -12.81 3.80 -0.34
CA PHE A 260 -13.73 2.86 -0.97
C PHE A 260 -15.11 3.50 -1.14
N GLY A 261 -15.77 3.22 -2.26
CA GLY A 261 -17.05 3.82 -2.62
C GLY A 261 -16.93 4.84 -3.76
N LYS A 262 -18.08 5.33 -4.23
CA LYS A 262 -18.20 6.08 -5.50
C LYS A 262 -18.88 7.44 -5.37
N ASP A 263 -19.49 7.77 -4.23
CA ASP A 263 -20.13 9.06 -4.02
C ASP A 263 -19.06 10.14 -3.79
N VAL A 264 -18.94 11.06 -4.75
CA VAL A 264 -17.89 12.10 -4.75
C VAL A 264 -17.94 12.98 -3.51
N SER A 265 -19.13 13.37 -3.05
CA SER A 265 -19.27 14.26 -1.88
C SER A 265 -18.81 13.55 -0.61
N LEU A 266 -19.17 12.28 -0.45
CA LEU A 266 -18.75 11.47 0.69
C LEU A 266 -17.24 11.16 0.64
N VAL A 267 -16.69 10.85 -0.54
CA VAL A 267 -15.24 10.65 -0.74
C VAL A 267 -14.45 11.90 -0.36
N ARG A 268 -14.91 13.09 -0.76
CA ARG A 268 -14.32 14.37 -0.35
C ARG A 268 -14.40 14.56 1.17
N SER A 269 -15.53 14.23 1.79
CA SER A 269 -15.70 14.30 3.26
C SER A 269 -14.66 13.43 3.98
N GLN A 270 -14.52 12.17 3.57
CA GLN A 270 -13.53 11.22 4.11
C GLN A 270 -12.10 11.77 3.98
N PHE A 271 -11.75 12.23 2.78
CA PHE A 271 -10.43 12.77 2.49
C PHE A 271 -10.09 13.98 3.35
N LEU A 272 -11.00 14.96 3.46
CA LEU A 272 -10.79 16.15 4.29
C LEU A 272 -10.68 15.81 5.79
N ALA A 273 -11.47 14.86 6.28
CA ALA A 273 -11.42 14.43 7.67
C ALA A 273 -10.06 13.82 8.03
N HIS A 274 -9.53 12.96 7.16
CA HIS A 274 -8.19 12.39 7.33
C HIS A 274 -7.09 13.44 7.26
N LEU A 275 -7.13 14.32 6.26
CA LEU A 275 -6.15 15.41 6.16
C LEU A 275 -6.13 16.24 7.45
N LYS A 276 -7.29 16.76 7.88
CA LYS A 276 -7.40 17.56 9.11
C LYS A 276 -6.80 16.82 10.31
N ARG A 277 -7.15 15.55 10.48
CA ARG A 277 -6.73 14.75 11.63
C ARG A 277 -5.23 14.45 11.64
N HIS A 278 -4.67 14.05 10.51
CA HIS A 278 -3.30 13.55 10.44
C HIS A 278 -2.24 14.65 10.28
N ILE A 279 -2.62 15.84 9.80
CA ILE A 279 -1.69 16.96 9.65
C ILE A 279 -1.74 17.96 10.82
N GLU A 280 -2.72 17.84 11.74
CA GLU A 280 -2.94 18.80 12.84
C GLU A 280 -1.64 19.15 13.58
N ASN A 281 -0.90 18.12 14.01
CA ASN A 281 0.34 18.24 14.77
C ASN A 281 1.61 18.09 13.92
N LEU A 282 1.47 18.07 12.59
CA LEU A 282 2.59 17.87 11.69
C LEU A 282 3.24 19.20 11.32
N HIS A 283 4.55 19.18 11.13
CA HIS A 283 5.37 20.31 10.71
C HIS A 283 6.26 19.87 9.55
N GLY A 284 6.30 20.65 8.47
CA GLY A 284 7.10 20.34 7.28
C GLY A 284 6.27 19.83 6.11
N HIS A 285 6.89 19.01 5.26
CA HIS A 285 6.34 18.63 3.97
C HIS A 285 5.73 17.24 3.97
N VAL A 286 4.61 17.09 3.26
CA VAL A 286 3.89 15.81 3.17
C VAL A 286 3.78 15.40 1.72
N MET A 287 4.16 14.16 1.45
CA MET A 287 3.77 13.40 0.27
C MET A 287 2.50 12.62 0.61
N CYS A 288 1.34 13.05 0.10
CA CYS A 288 0.08 12.38 0.36
C CYS A 288 -0.38 11.61 -0.88
N GLN A 289 -0.59 10.31 -0.70
CA GLN A 289 -1.17 9.43 -1.70
C GLN A 289 -2.60 9.08 -1.33
N VAL A 290 -3.51 9.23 -2.30
CA VAL A 290 -4.89 8.77 -2.19
C VAL A 290 -5.14 7.69 -3.25
N CYS A 291 -5.56 6.51 -2.79
CA CYS A 291 -6.04 5.43 -3.65
C CYS A 291 -7.57 5.38 -3.58
N MET A 292 -8.25 5.43 -4.73
CA MET A 292 -9.72 5.45 -4.78
C MET A 292 -10.26 4.85 -6.08
N ASP A 293 -11.58 4.85 -6.26
CA ASP A 293 -12.18 4.41 -7.52
C ASP A 293 -11.61 5.23 -8.70
N PRO A 294 -11.11 4.58 -9.78
CA PRO A 294 -10.50 5.24 -10.92
C PRO A 294 -11.33 6.37 -11.54
N ALA A 295 -12.66 6.25 -11.56
CA ALA A 295 -13.55 7.24 -12.16
C ALA A 295 -13.59 8.56 -11.37
N LEU A 296 -13.14 8.55 -10.11
CA LEU A 296 -13.12 9.73 -9.25
C LEU A 296 -11.85 10.57 -9.40
N TRP A 297 -10.84 10.08 -10.13
CA TRP A 297 -9.53 10.73 -10.16
C TRP A 297 -9.60 12.17 -10.65
N GLU A 298 -10.26 12.44 -11.77
CA GLU A 298 -10.29 13.78 -12.37
C GLU A 298 -10.98 14.79 -11.45
N THR A 299 -12.14 14.43 -10.89
CA THR A 299 -12.91 15.30 -9.99
C THR A 299 -12.22 15.55 -8.65
N MET A 300 -11.43 14.58 -8.18
CA MET A 300 -10.61 14.74 -6.97
C MET A 300 -9.34 15.52 -7.25
N ALA A 301 -8.70 15.32 -8.39
CA ALA A 301 -7.53 16.09 -8.82
C ALA A 301 -7.87 17.58 -8.96
N ASP A 302 -9.01 17.91 -9.59
CA ASP A 302 -9.49 19.29 -9.73
C ASP A 302 -9.83 19.90 -8.36
N PHE A 303 -10.54 19.15 -7.51
CA PHE A 303 -10.83 19.56 -6.14
C PHE A 303 -9.56 19.91 -5.35
N CYS A 304 -8.54 19.04 -5.42
CA CYS A 304 -7.29 19.27 -4.70
C CYS A 304 -6.52 20.48 -5.24
N LYS A 305 -6.42 20.63 -6.56
CA LYS A 305 -5.73 21.77 -7.18
C LYS A 305 -6.42 23.10 -6.91
N ARG A 306 -7.75 23.17 -7.07
CA ARG A 306 -8.48 24.44 -7.00
C ARG A 306 -8.88 24.80 -5.59
N LEU A 307 -9.39 23.83 -4.83
CA LEU A 307 -9.90 24.12 -3.49
C LEU A 307 -8.79 24.05 -2.46
N LEU A 308 -7.96 22.99 -2.47
CA LEU A 308 -6.87 22.86 -1.49
C LEU A 308 -5.59 23.58 -1.90
N GLU A 309 -5.47 24.01 -3.16
CA GLU A 309 -4.27 24.69 -3.70
C GLU A 309 -2.98 23.87 -3.51
N VAL A 310 -3.10 22.54 -3.53
CA VAL A 310 -1.95 21.64 -3.40
C VAL A 310 -1.39 21.23 -4.75
N GLU A 311 -0.11 20.90 -4.78
CA GLU A 311 0.57 20.47 -5.99
C GLU A 311 0.33 18.97 -6.25
N LEU A 312 -0.05 18.63 -7.47
CA LEU A 312 -0.06 17.23 -7.92
C LEU A 312 1.32 16.84 -8.45
N VAL A 313 1.86 15.74 -7.93
CA VAL A 313 3.22 15.28 -8.24
C VAL A 313 3.28 14.55 -9.58
N LYS A 314 2.19 13.87 -9.96
CA LYS A 314 2.06 13.17 -11.24
C LYS A 314 0.64 13.25 -11.78
N GLY A 315 0.50 12.95 -13.07
CA GLY A 315 -0.81 12.74 -13.70
C GLY A 315 -1.46 11.42 -13.26
N TYR A 316 -2.53 11.04 -13.95
CA TYR A 316 -3.28 9.82 -13.64
C TYR A 316 -2.39 8.57 -13.70
N THR A 317 -2.40 7.80 -12.62
CA THR A 317 -1.79 6.47 -12.53
C THR A 317 -2.73 5.53 -11.79
N GLU A 318 -2.55 4.21 -11.97
CA GLU A 318 -3.39 3.19 -11.34
C GLU A 318 -2.56 2.32 -10.42
N GLN A 319 -3.15 1.91 -9.31
CA GLN A 319 -2.72 0.80 -8.48
C GLN A 319 -3.46 -0.45 -8.95
N CYS A 320 -2.73 -1.46 -9.39
CA CYS A 320 -3.27 -2.74 -9.85
C CYS A 320 -2.95 -3.84 -8.83
N VAL A 321 -4.00 -4.46 -8.28
CA VAL A 321 -3.87 -5.65 -7.45
C VAL A 321 -3.92 -6.88 -8.35
N VAL A 322 -2.87 -7.69 -8.30
CA VAL A 322 -2.73 -8.87 -9.15
C VAL A 322 -2.38 -10.10 -8.33
N GLU A 323 -2.77 -11.27 -8.81
CA GLU A 323 -2.42 -12.54 -8.22
C GLU A 323 -2.00 -13.58 -9.27
N ALA A 324 -1.20 -14.55 -8.86
CA ALA A 324 -0.82 -15.70 -9.67
C ALA A 324 -0.82 -16.95 -8.80
N ASP A 325 -1.07 -18.11 -9.40
CA ASP A 325 -0.91 -19.38 -8.69
C ASP A 325 0.55 -19.58 -8.30
N ILE A 326 0.78 -19.99 -7.07
CA ILE A 326 2.13 -20.28 -6.58
C ILE A 326 2.49 -21.72 -6.98
N VAL A 327 3.61 -21.85 -7.71
CA VAL A 327 4.12 -23.13 -8.21
C VAL A 327 5.13 -23.71 -7.26
#